data_AF-A0A023DIZ1-F1
#
_entry.id   AF-A0A023DIZ1-F1
#
_cell.length_a   1.000
_cell.length_b   1.000
_cell.length_c   1.000
_cell.angle_alpha   90.00
_cell.angle_beta   90.00
_cell.angle_gamma   90.00
#
_symmetry.space_group_name_H-M   'P 1'
#
loop_
_entity.id
_entity.type
_entity.pdbx_description
1 polymer ?
#
loop_
_entity_poly.entity_id
_entity_poly.type
_entity_poly.pdbx_seq_one_letter_code
_entity_poly.pdbx_strand_id
1 'polypeptide(L)'
;MNVEGKHIIIDAFDCDSSLLNNMTHLEQLLTKTAQDAGMEVLYSYFYQFNPQGITGMLILSTSHISIHTWPEEGYASLDFYTCGKQDPMDQVESLLKGLSSKRAMVYSLFRGVTQLQLISSKEMTPFDSSKGG
;
A
#
# COMPACT_ATOMS: atom_id res chain seq x y z
N MET A 1 22.64 -12.33 7.06
CA MET A 1 21.44 -11.72 6.45
C MET A 1 20.70 -10.99 7.54
N ASN A 2 20.40 -9.71 7.35
CA ASN A 2 19.49 -9.01 8.25
C ASN A 2 18.05 -9.42 7.87
N VAL A 3 17.30 -9.98 8.83
CA VAL A 3 15.91 -10.39 8.63
C VAL A 3 14.92 -9.27 8.95
N GLU A 4 15.43 -8.10 9.35
CA GLU A 4 14.62 -6.94 9.67
C GLU A 4 13.95 -6.35 8.42
N GLY A 5 12.66 -6.09 8.54
CA GLY A 5 11.87 -5.39 7.54
C GLY A 5 10.88 -4.44 8.19
N LYS A 6 10.25 -3.58 7.39
CA LYS A 6 9.20 -2.67 7.84
C LYS A 6 7.91 -3.03 7.13
N HIS A 7 6.87 -3.34 7.90
CA HIS A 7 5.55 -3.64 7.37
C HIS A 7 4.63 -2.46 7.65
N ILE A 8 4.09 -1.88 6.58
CA ILE A 8 3.06 -0.86 6.63
C ILE A 8 1.72 -1.52 6.29
N ILE A 9 0.75 -1.38 7.17
CA ILE A 9 -0.63 -1.85 6.95
C ILE A 9 -1.50 -0.62 6.79
N ILE A 10 -2.32 -0.58 5.74
CA ILE A 10 -3.03 0.62 5.33
C ILE A 10 -4.50 0.30 5.11
N ASP A 11 -5.37 1.08 5.76
CA ASP A 11 -6.79 1.15 5.46
C ASP A 11 -7.04 2.49 4.76
N ALA A 12 -7.30 2.47 3.45
CA ALA A 12 -7.55 3.65 2.63
C ALA A 12 -9.06 3.84 2.41
N PHE A 13 -9.55 5.04 2.69
CA PHE A 13 -10.96 5.41 2.65
C PHE A 13 -11.22 6.52 1.64
N ASP A 14 -12.50 6.64 1.27
CA ASP A 14 -13.02 7.69 0.39
C ASP A 14 -12.26 7.74 -0.96
N CYS A 15 -11.85 6.57 -1.45
CA CYS A 15 -11.14 6.40 -2.71
C CYS A 15 -12.08 6.57 -3.92
N ASP A 16 -11.49 6.79 -5.09
CA ASP A 16 -12.25 6.77 -6.34
C ASP A 16 -12.62 5.33 -6.73
N SER A 17 -13.91 5.04 -6.77
CA SER A 17 -14.44 3.69 -7.04
C SER A 17 -14.06 3.17 -8.43
N SER A 18 -13.89 4.04 -9.42
CA SER A 18 -13.47 3.64 -10.77
C SER A 18 -12.00 3.19 -10.79
N LEU A 19 -11.15 3.81 -9.97
CA LEU A 19 -9.75 3.40 -9.80
C LEU A 19 -9.66 2.09 -9.03
N LEU A 20 -10.48 1.92 -7.98
CA LEU A 20 -10.54 0.69 -7.19
C LEU A 20 -11.03 -0.53 -7.98
N ASN A 21 -11.77 -0.31 -9.08
CA ASN A 21 -12.29 -1.36 -9.95
C ASN A 21 -11.54 -1.47 -11.29
N ASN A 22 -10.34 -0.88 -11.40
CA ASN A 22 -9.53 -0.92 -12.60
C ASN A 22 -8.24 -1.74 -12.38
N MET A 23 -8.25 -2.99 -12.82
CA MET A 23 -7.12 -3.91 -12.64
C MET A 23 -5.81 -3.37 -13.22
N THR A 24 -5.84 -2.82 -14.44
CA THR A 24 -4.64 -2.29 -15.09
C THR A 24 -4.06 -1.12 -14.31
N HIS A 25 -4.91 -0.23 -13.79
CA HIS A 25 -4.48 0.89 -12.95
C HIS A 25 -3.82 0.40 -11.66
N LEU A 26 -4.46 -0.53 -10.95
CA LEU A 26 -3.92 -1.06 -9.68
C LEU A 26 -2.59 -1.79 -9.89
N GLU A 27 -2.47 -2.60 -10.94
CA GLU A 27 -1.20 -3.28 -11.26
C GLU A 27 -0.07 -2.29 -11.55
N GLN A 28 -0.35 -1.25 -12.36
CA GLN A 28 0.63 -0.21 -12.66
C GLN A 28 1.01 0.60 -11.42
N LEU A 29 0.01 0.96 -10.60
CA LEU A 29 0.20 1.74 -9.39
C LEU A 29 1.07 1.00 -8.36
N LEU A 30 0.74 -0.26 -8.06
CA LEU A 30 1.51 -1.08 -7.12
C LEU A 30 2.92 -1.35 -7.65
N THR A 31 3.06 -1.64 -8.95
CA THR A 31 4.37 -1.90 -9.57
C THR A 31 5.26 -0.66 -9.50
N LYS A 32 4.71 0.51 -9.83
CA LYS A 32 5.43 1.78 -9.69
C LYS A 32 5.81 2.06 -8.24
N THR A 33 4.90 1.81 -7.30
CA THR A 33 5.15 2.00 -5.86
C THR A 33 6.31 1.12 -5.38
N ALA A 34 6.37 -0.13 -5.81
CA ALA A 34 7.48 -1.04 -5.51
C ALA A 34 8.82 -0.52 -6.10
N GLN A 35 8.80 -0.10 -7.37
CA GLN A 35 9.99 0.43 -8.06
C GLN A 35 10.51 1.71 -7.42
N ASP A 36 9.63 2.64 -7.05
CA ASP A 36 9.97 3.90 -6.38
C ASP A 36 10.50 3.65 -4.95
N ALA A 37 10.20 2.50 -4.35
CA ALA A 37 10.79 2.03 -3.09
C ALA A 37 12.10 1.23 -3.29
N GLY A 38 12.62 1.16 -4.52
CA GLY A 38 13.84 0.43 -4.85
C GLY A 38 13.69 -1.10 -4.80
N MET A 39 12.46 -1.61 -4.90
CA MET A 39 12.17 -3.04 -4.81
C MET A 39 12.07 -3.67 -6.21
N GLU A 40 12.60 -4.89 -6.32
CA GLU A 40 12.45 -5.71 -7.52
C GLU A 40 11.15 -6.54 -7.44
N VAL A 41 10.30 -6.39 -8.46
CA VAL A 41 9.07 -7.18 -8.62
C VAL A 41 9.41 -8.47 -9.36
N LEU A 42 9.23 -9.60 -8.70
CA LEU A 42 9.44 -10.93 -9.30
C LEU A 42 8.18 -11.41 -10.03
N TYR A 43 7.02 -11.23 -9.41
CA TYR A 43 5.73 -11.63 -9.96
C TYR A 43 4.62 -10.66 -9.59
N SER A 44 3.61 -10.57 -10.46
CA SER A 44 2.39 -9.78 -10.28
C SER A 44 1.19 -10.69 -10.52
N TYR A 45 0.21 -10.67 -9.62
CA TYR A 45 -1.03 -11.43 -9.75
C TYR A 45 -2.22 -10.58 -9.32
N PHE A 46 -3.22 -10.48 -10.20
CA PHE A 46 -4.44 -9.73 -9.95
C PHE A 46 -5.66 -10.56 -10.33
N TYR A 47 -6.73 -10.43 -9.54
CA TYR A 47 -8.00 -11.08 -9.76
C TYR A 47 -9.14 -10.08 -9.58
N GLN A 48 -9.97 -9.95 -10.61
CA GLN A 48 -11.17 -9.13 -10.61
C GLN A 48 -12.38 -9.97 -10.21
N PHE A 49 -13.07 -9.54 -9.17
CA PHE A 49 -14.34 -10.12 -8.74
C PHE A 49 -15.51 -9.55 -9.54
N ASN A 50 -16.61 -10.31 -9.53
CA ASN A 50 -17.90 -9.92 -10.10
C ASN A 50 -18.91 -9.69 -8.96
N PRO A 51 -19.64 -8.57 -8.90
CA PRO A 51 -19.72 -7.53 -9.92
C PRO A 51 -18.54 -6.55 -9.97
N GLN A 52 -17.76 -6.43 -8.88
CA GLN A 52 -16.65 -5.48 -8.78
C GLN A 52 -15.69 -5.89 -7.65
N GLY A 53 -14.58 -5.16 -7.53
CA GLY A 53 -13.53 -5.39 -6.53
C GLY A 53 -12.38 -6.21 -7.08
N ILE A 54 -11.18 -5.95 -6.55
CA ILE A 54 -9.93 -6.53 -7.04
C ILE A 54 -9.08 -6.97 -5.85
N THR A 55 -8.52 -8.17 -5.95
CA THR A 55 -7.37 -8.59 -5.14
C THR A 55 -6.12 -8.55 -6.01
N GLY A 56 -5.07 -7.89 -5.53
CA GLY A 56 -3.78 -7.81 -6.20
C GLY A 56 -2.63 -8.16 -5.26
N MET A 57 -1.58 -8.79 -5.78
CA MET A 57 -0.37 -9.07 -5.03
C MET A 57 0.88 -8.99 -5.91
N LEU A 58 1.88 -8.27 -5.42
CA LEU A 58 3.24 -8.28 -5.94
C LEU A 58 4.12 -9.13 -5.05
N ILE A 59 4.80 -10.10 -5.65
CA ILE A 59 5.87 -10.86 -5.01
C ILE A 59 7.18 -10.13 -5.26
N LEU A 60 7.83 -9.68 -4.18
CA LEU A 60 9.12 -8.99 -4.23
C LEU A 60 10.24 -9.96 -3.86
N SER A 61 11.48 -9.62 -4.17
CA SER A 61 12.65 -10.48 -3.90
C SER A 61 12.77 -10.97 -2.44
N THR A 62 12.24 -10.22 -1.48
CA THR A 62 12.32 -10.54 -0.04
C THR A 62 11.06 -10.21 0.76
N SER A 63 9.98 -9.77 0.11
CA SER A 63 8.77 -9.24 0.77
C SER A 63 7.57 -9.23 -0.19
N HIS A 64 6.56 -8.36 0.01
CA HIS A 64 5.37 -8.29 -0.84
C HIS A 64 4.63 -6.95 -0.72
N ILE A 65 3.79 -6.68 -1.73
CA ILE A 65 2.73 -5.66 -1.64
C ILE A 65 1.40 -6.36 -1.96
N SER A 66 0.36 -6.15 -1.16
CA SER A 66 -0.99 -6.67 -1.39
C SER A 66 -2.00 -5.52 -1.46
N ILE A 67 -3.11 -5.76 -2.16
CA ILE A 67 -4.29 -4.88 -2.13
C ILE A 67 -5.56 -5.70 -2.24
N HIS A 68 -6.57 -5.31 -1.47
CA HIS A 68 -7.95 -5.74 -1.60
C HIS A 68 -8.85 -4.50 -1.71
N THR A 69 -9.72 -4.45 -2.71
CA THR A 69 -10.58 -3.28 -2.95
C THR A 69 -12.07 -3.60 -2.83
N TRP A 70 -12.82 -2.63 -2.30
CA TRP A 70 -14.27 -2.59 -2.23
C TRP A 70 -14.75 -1.28 -2.86
N PRO A 71 -14.91 -1.23 -4.20
CA PRO A 71 -15.30 -0.01 -4.92
C PRO A 71 -16.62 0.62 -4.41
N GLU A 72 -17.57 -0.20 -3.97
CA GLU A 72 -18.87 0.22 -3.41
C GLU A 72 -18.73 1.04 -2.12
N GLU A 73 -17.70 0.75 -1.33
CA GLU A 73 -17.42 1.44 -0.08
C GLU A 73 -16.33 2.52 -0.24
N GLY A 74 -15.78 2.70 -1.45
CA GLY A 74 -14.61 3.57 -1.67
C GLY A 74 -13.42 3.16 -0.79
N TYR A 75 -13.26 1.85 -0.53
CA TYR A 75 -12.31 1.32 0.45
C TYR A 75 -11.27 0.41 -0.19
N ALA A 76 -10.02 0.51 0.28
CA ALA A 76 -8.96 -0.44 -0.04
C ALA A 76 -8.15 -0.78 1.22
N SER A 77 -7.83 -2.06 1.38
CA SER A 77 -6.91 -2.56 2.40
C SER A 77 -5.61 -2.97 1.72
N LEU A 78 -4.47 -2.55 2.25
CA LEU A 78 -3.15 -2.78 1.65
C LEU A 78 -2.12 -3.21 2.68
N ASP A 79 -1.28 -4.17 2.29
CA ASP A 79 -0.03 -4.48 2.94
C ASP A 79 1.12 -3.97 2.08
N PHE A 80 2.00 -3.14 2.64
CA PHE A 80 3.26 -2.75 2.00
C PHE A 80 4.41 -3.20 2.91
N TYR A 81 4.96 -4.36 2.59
CA TYR A 81 6.07 -4.94 3.32
C TYR A 81 7.37 -4.77 2.55
N THR A 82 8.39 -4.18 3.18
CA THR A 82 9.74 -4.04 2.61
C THR A 82 10.81 -4.59 3.53
N CYS A 83 11.93 -4.99 2.93
CA CYS A 83 13.16 -5.30 3.65
C CYS A 83 14.12 -4.12 3.56
N GLY A 84 14.86 -3.85 4.65
CA GLY A 84 15.79 -2.74 4.72
C GLY A 84 15.36 -1.61 5.65
N LYS A 85 16.20 -0.57 5.74
CA LYS A 85 16.05 0.54 6.69
C LYS A 85 15.30 1.75 6.15
N GLN A 86 14.95 1.75 4.85
CA GLN A 86 14.31 2.90 4.23
C GLN A 86 12.85 2.99 4.67
N ASP A 87 12.41 4.19 4.99
CA ASP A 87 11.02 4.46 5.34
C ASP A 87 10.18 4.64 4.07
N PRO A 88 9.22 3.75 3.75
CA PRO A 88 8.46 3.82 2.50
C PRO A 88 7.30 4.83 2.55
N MET A 89 7.28 5.76 3.51
CA MET A 89 6.12 6.65 3.70
C MET A 89 5.82 7.55 2.49
N ASP A 90 6.83 8.00 1.75
CA ASP A 90 6.63 8.84 0.56
C ASP A 90 5.96 8.03 -0.56
N GLN A 91 6.32 6.75 -0.69
CA GLN A 91 5.69 5.80 -1.61
C GLN A 91 4.26 5.47 -1.17
N VAL A 92 4.01 5.32 0.14
CA VAL A 92 2.66 5.15 0.69
C VAL A 92 1.80 6.38 0.40
N GLU A 93 2.32 7.60 0.56
CA GLU A 93 1.58 8.81 0.23
C GLU A 93 1.24 8.88 -1.27
N SER A 94 2.20 8.53 -2.12
CA SER A 94 2.02 8.49 -3.58
C SER A 94 0.99 7.43 -4.00
N LEU A 95 1.04 6.25 -3.38
CA LEU A 95 0.08 5.16 -3.54
C LEU A 95 -1.34 5.62 -3.18
N LEU A 96 -1.51 6.26 -2.03
CA LEU A 96 -2.81 6.78 -1.59
C LEU A 96 -3.36 7.87 -2.53
N LYS A 97 -2.49 8.76 -3.04
CA LYS A 97 -2.86 9.73 -4.08
C LYS A 97 -3.30 9.03 -5.37
N GLY A 98 -2.62 7.95 -5.76
CA GLY A 98 -2.99 7.13 -6.93
C GLY A 98 -4.33 6.40 -6.79
N LEU A 99 -4.82 6.19 -5.56
CA LEU A 99 -6.17 5.68 -5.29
C LEU A 99 -7.22 6.79 -5.15
N SER A 100 -6.79 8.06 -5.21
CA SER A 100 -7.61 9.22 -4.84
C SER A 100 -8.22 9.10 -3.43
N SER A 101 -7.52 8.44 -2.50
CA SER A 101 -7.95 8.28 -1.11
C SER A 101 -7.89 9.62 -0.37
N LYS A 102 -9.00 10.04 0.24
CA LYS A 102 -9.05 11.29 1.03
C LYS A 102 -8.50 11.11 2.44
N ARG A 103 -8.58 9.89 2.96
CA ARG A 103 -8.18 9.56 4.33
C ARG A 103 -7.65 8.15 4.40
N ALA A 104 -6.60 7.92 5.17
CA ALA A 104 -6.07 6.59 5.43
C ALA A 104 -5.66 6.41 6.89
N MET A 105 -5.87 5.21 7.43
CA MET A 105 -5.25 4.76 8.68
C MET A 105 -4.03 3.93 8.33
N VAL A 106 -2.87 4.33 8.83
CA VAL A 106 -1.60 3.68 8.53
C VAL A 106 -0.99 3.16 9.80
N TYR A 107 -0.75 1.86 9.84
CA TYR A 107 -0.05 1.17 10.92
C TYR A 107 1.35 0.80 10.44
N SER A 108 2.35 0.86 11.33
CA SER A 108 3.70 0.44 11.02
C SER A 108 4.29 -0.41 12.12
N LEU A 109 5.00 -1.45 11.72
CA LEU A 109 5.74 -2.33 12.62
C LEU A 109 7.00 -2.84 11.94
N PHE A 110 8.04 -3.12 12.71
CA PHE A 110 9.18 -3.86 12.21
C PHE A 110 8.90 -5.37 12.23
N ARG A 111 9.52 -6.11 11.34
CA ARG A 111 9.49 -7.57 11.30
C ARG A 111 10.89 -8.07 11.57
N GLY A 112 11.04 -9.29 12.11
CA GLY A 112 12.37 -9.88 12.37
C GLY A 112 13.12 -9.31 13.58
N VAL A 113 12.46 -8.59 14.48
CA VAL A 113 13.06 -8.06 15.72
C VAL A 113 12.96 -9.07 16.88
N THR A 114 13.89 -8.98 17.83
CA THR A 114 13.99 -9.90 18.99
C THR A 114 13.31 -9.37 20.25
N GLN A 115 12.78 -8.15 20.22
CA GLN A 115 12.08 -7.51 21.33
C GLN A 115 10.66 -7.14 20.91
N LEU A 116 9.74 -7.16 21.88
CA LEU A 116 8.39 -6.63 21.68
C LEU A 116 8.46 -5.14 21.32
N GLN A 117 7.63 -4.76 20.38
CA GLN A 117 7.54 -3.39 19.88
C GLN A 117 6.09 -2.96 19.85
N LEU A 118 5.86 -1.66 19.99
CA LEU A 118 4.54 -1.07 19.79
C LEU A 118 4.30 -0.90 18.29
N ILE A 119 3.07 -1.18 17.87
CA ILE A 119 2.61 -0.80 16.53
C ILE A 119 2.38 0.71 16.56
N SER A 120 3.06 1.44 15.68
CA SER A 120 2.76 2.85 15.49
C SER A 120 1.57 2.99 14.55
N SER A 121 0.73 3.98 14.80
CA SER A 121 -0.39 4.31 13.93
C SER A 121 -0.45 5.81 13.66
N LYS A 122 -0.91 6.19 12.48
CA LYS A 122 -1.22 7.58 12.13
C LYS A 122 -2.38 7.63 11.14
N GLU A 123 -3.14 8.71 11.22
CA GLU A 123 -4.07 9.10 10.17
C GLU A 123 -3.33 9.96 9.12
N MET A 124 -3.63 9.73 7.86
CA MET A 124 -3.12 10.50 6.73
C MET A 124 -4.28 11.08 5.92
N THR A 125 -4.10 12.30 5.45
CA THR A 125 -5.02 13.00 4.53
C THR A 125 -4.24 13.41 3.26
N PRO A 126 -4.11 12.51 2.27
CA PRO A 126 -3.21 12.71 1.12
C PRO A 126 -3.52 13.93 0.25
N PHE A 127 -4.73 14.47 0.36
CA PHE A 127 -5.22 15.64 -0.38
C PHE A 127 -5.45 16.88 0.49
N ASP A 128 -5.10 16.85 1.77
CA ASP A 128 -5.25 18.05 2.60
C ASP A 128 -4.19 19.09 2.24
N SER A 129 -4.67 20.22 1.72
CA SER A 129 -3.89 21.35 1.22
C SER A 129 -3.32 22.22 2.34
N SER A 130 -3.41 21.80 3.60
CA SER A 130 -2.73 22.42 4.74
C SER A 130 -1.20 22.23 4.72
N LYS A 131 -0.66 21.44 3.77
CA LYS A 131 0.78 21.33 3.47
C LYS A 131 1.08 21.50 1.98
N GLY A 132 0.86 22.70 1.47
CA GLY A 132 1.33 23.13 0.15
C GLY A 132 1.59 24.63 0.16
N GLY A 133 2.80 25.02 0.53
CA GLY A 133 3.32 26.38 0.36
C GLY A 133 3.92 26.57 -1.03
#